data_AF-A0AA41ATX4-F1
#
_entry.id   AF-A0AA41ATX4-F1
#
_cell.length_a   1.000
_cell.length_b   1.000
_cell.length_c   1.000
_cell.angle_alpha   90.00
_cell.angle_beta   90.00
_cell.angle_gamma   90.00
#
_symmetry.space_group_name_H-M   'P 1'
#
loop_
_entity.id
_entity.type
_entity.pdbx_description
1 polymer ?
#
loop_
_entity_poly.entity_id
_entity_poly.type
_entity_poly.pdbx_seq_one_letter_code
_entity_poly.pdbx_strand_id
1 'polypeptide(L)'
;MVTVARLNVAVTRARHRVEVVASFHGADLPDNANKSVQHLKRYLHYAEQGPTVLATAAPDAEAAPESPFEEDVLAVLRDWGYDVQPQLGVAGFRIDMAVRHPGAPGAYALGIECDGAMYHSSRAARDRDRLREEILRGLGWNLHRIWGTDWYRNRKDAQRRLREAVEEACAADPYAPEPVSTPVPSTEQTPAEIAIVPVAESDRSEWSRPYRALGWEKPYELKDTLSTAAGLPGVDLRDPAAKAVVAEVAHHIITMEGPIEEDVLIGRVRSAWLLDRSGQIVQSSVRDALSRLRKKNKAVRSGTV
;
A
#
# COMPACT_ATOMS: atom_id res chain seq x y z
N MET A 1 14.15 18.10 -4.84
CA MET A 1 13.12 17.72 -5.83
C MET A 1 12.58 16.34 -5.48
N VAL A 2 11.41 16.27 -4.84
CA VAL A 2 10.75 14.99 -4.51
C VAL A 2 9.74 14.70 -5.60
N THR A 3 10.11 13.84 -6.55
CA THR A 3 9.17 13.25 -7.51
C THR A 3 8.32 12.20 -6.80
N VAL A 4 7.04 12.05 -7.20
CA VAL A 4 6.01 11.23 -6.55
C VAL A 4 6.37 9.77 -6.26
N ALA A 5 7.36 9.21 -6.96
CA ALA A 5 7.92 7.90 -6.64
C ALA A 5 8.40 7.78 -5.17
N ARG A 6 8.80 8.89 -4.52
CA ARG A 6 9.26 8.87 -3.13
C ARG A 6 8.14 8.94 -2.10
N LEU A 7 7.00 9.51 -2.44
CA LEU A 7 5.86 9.63 -1.51
C LEU A 7 5.24 8.25 -1.25
N ASN A 8 4.91 7.50 -2.30
CA ASN A 8 4.34 6.17 -2.16
C ASN A 8 5.28 5.21 -1.41
N VAL A 9 6.59 5.32 -1.66
CA VAL A 9 7.60 4.52 -0.95
C VAL A 9 7.69 4.92 0.53
N ALA A 10 7.64 6.23 0.84
CA ALA A 10 7.67 6.69 2.22
C ALA A 10 6.42 6.21 2.99
N VAL A 11 5.24 6.33 2.38
CA VAL A 11 3.97 5.89 2.97
C VAL A 11 3.95 4.36 3.17
N THR A 12 4.34 3.58 2.16
CA THR A 12 4.29 2.11 2.24
C THR A 12 5.37 1.48 3.13
N ARG A 13 6.44 2.21 3.47
CA ARG A 13 7.49 1.75 4.40
C ARG A 13 7.29 2.20 5.84
N ALA A 14 6.43 3.18 6.08
CA ALA A 14 6.12 3.62 7.42
C ALA A 14 5.37 2.52 8.19
N ARG A 15 5.88 2.15 9.37
CA ARG A 15 5.27 1.09 10.20
C ARG A 15 4.39 1.61 11.33
N HIS A 16 4.58 2.86 11.74
CA HIS A 16 3.90 3.42 12.91
C HIS A 16 3.30 4.81 12.65
N ARG A 17 4.08 5.76 12.11
CA ARG A 17 3.59 7.10 11.77
C ARG A 17 4.35 7.70 10.59
N VAL A 18 3.70 8.63 9.89
CA VAL A 18 4.33 9.48 8.87
C VAL A 18 4.19 10.93 9.32
N GLU A 19 5.32 11.60 9.50
CA GLU A 19 5.38 13.04 9.75
C GLU A 19 5.79 13.74 8.46
N VAL A 20 5.01 14.75 8.06
CA VAL A 20 5.25 15.51 6.84
C VAL A 20 5.75 16.89 7.22
N VAL A 21 6.96 17.23 6.76
CA VAL A 21 7.54 18.57 6.92
C VAL A 21 7.70 19.18 5.53
N ALA A 22 6.99 20.27 5.29
CA ALA A 22 7.04 21.02 4.04
C ALA A 22 7.22 22.52 4.34
N SER A 23 7.91 23.23 3.44
CA SER A 23 8.10 24.69 3.54
C SER A 23 7.05 25.47 2.72
N PHE A 24 5.97 24.81 2.31
CA PHE A 24 4.88 25.34 1.49
C PHE A 24 3.62 24.52 1.76
N HIS A 25 2.46 25.11 1.52
CA HIS A 25 1.17 24.46 1.70
C HIS A 25 0.72 23.73 0.43
N GLY A 26 -0.18 22.77 0.58
CA GLY A 26 -0.81 22.11 -0.57
C GLY A 26 -1.51 23.10 -1.50
N ALA A 27 -2.14 24.14 -0.94
CA ALA A 27 -2.83 25.19 -1.68
C ALA A 27 -1.90 26.05 -2.56
N ASP A 28 -0.61 26.15 -2.21
CA ASP A 28 0.38 26.93 -2.95
C ASP A 28 0.83 26.25 -4.26
N LEU A 29 0.48 24.96 -4.43
CA LEU A 29 0.80 24.21 -5.64
C LEU A 29 -0.20 24.53 -6.77
N PRO A 30 0.27 24.92 -7.96
CA PRO A 30 -0.60 25.23 -9.09
C PRO A 30 -1.31 23.97 -9.60
N ASP A 31 -2.52 24.16 -10.12
CA ASP A 31 -3.20 23.09 -10.85
C ASP A 31 -2.42 22.78 -12.13
N ASN A 32 -1.98 21.54 -12.24
CA ASN A 32 -1.03 21.09 -13.25
C ASN A 32 -1.51 19.74 -13.82
N ALA A 33 -1.39 19.53 -15.13
CA ALA A 33 -1.71 18.25 -15.78
C ALA A 33 -0.84 17.08 -15.30
N ASN A 34 0.31 17.35 -14.69
CA ASN A 34 1.17 16.32 -14.12
C ASN A 34 0.53 15.69 -12.87
N LYS A 35 0.02 14.45 -13.03
CA LYS A 35 -0.56 13.62 -11.96
C LYS A 35 0.29 13.58 -10.69
N SER A 36 1.62 13.60 -10.82
CA SER A 36 2.52 13.58 -9.68
C SER A 36 2.36 14.82 -8.80
N VAL A 37 2.34 16.00 -9.41
CA VAL A 37 2.17 17.26 -8.67
C VAL A 37 0.80 17.30 -8.00
N GLN A 38 -0.22 16.79 -8.68
CA GLN A 38 -1.57 16.68 -8.11
C GLN A 38 -1.65 15.72 -6.91
N HIS A 39 -0.95 14.59 -6.94
CA HIS A 39 -0.92 13.65 -5.81
C HIS A 39 -0.21 14.26 -4.59
N LEU A 40 0.91 14.97 -4.80
CA LEU A 40 1.59 15.68 -3.73
C LEU A 40 0.71 16.78 -3.14
N LYS A 41 0.04 17.58 -4.00
CA LYS A 41 -0.92 18.61 -3.60
C LYS A 41 -2.03 18.04 -2.71
N ARG A 42 -2.67 16.96 -3.16
CA ARG A 42 -3.73 16.27 -2.39
C ARG A 42 -3.21 15.69 -1.08
N TYR A 43 -2.01 15.11 -1.09
CA TYR A 43 -1.42 14.53 0.11
C TYR A 43 -1.06 15.57 1.18
N LEU A 44 -0.49 16.72 0.77
CA LEU A 44 -0.23 17.82 1.69
C LEU A 44 -1.53 18.39 2.26
N HIS A 45 -2.55 18.54 1.41
CA HIS A 45 -3.86 19.02 1.85
C HIS A 45 -4.51 18.06 2.86
N TYR A 46 -4.42 16.75 2.61
CA TYR A 46 -4.82 15.71 3.55
C TYR A 46 -4.02 15.74 4.86
N ALA A 47 -2.69 15.94 4.79
CA ALA A 47 -1.85 16.01 5.98
C ALA A 47 -2.16 17.24 6.86
N GLU A 48 -2.62 18.35 6.25
CA GLU A 48 -2.96 19.60 6.94
C GLU A 48 -4.36 19.60 7.54
N GLN A 49 -5.36 19.12 6.79
CA GLN A 49 -6.77 19.24 7.15
C GLN A 49 -7.40 17.91 7.57
N GLY A 50 -6.66 16.81 7.42
CA GLY A 50 -7.09 15.47 7.77
C GLY A 50 -8.05 14.85 6.75
N PRO A 51 -8.78 13.82 7.17
CA PRO A 51 -9.64 13.02 6.30
C PRO A 51 -10.78 13.74 5.58
N THR A 52 -11.21 14.88 6.13
CA THR A 52 -12.26 15.73 5.56
C THR A 52 -11.96 16.15 4.13
N VAL A 53 -10.68 16.27 3.76
CA VAL A 53 -10.23 16.59 2.39
C VAL A 53 -10.48 15.47 1.39
N LEU A 54 -10.52 14.21 1.82
CA LEU A 54 -10.83 13.09 0.93
C LEU A 54 -12.31 13.08 0.53
N ALA A 55 -13.17 13.57 1.43
CA ALA A 55 -14.56 13.88 1.11
C ALA A 55 -14.68 15.11 0.18
N THR A 56 -13.65 15.94 0.05
CA THR A 56 -13.66 17.11 -0.85
C THR A 56 -12.92 16.89 -2.17
N ALA A 57 -12.46 15.66 -2.47
CA ALA A 57 -11.91 15.36 -3.80
C ALA A 57 -12.94 15.75 -4.86
N ALA A 58 -12.54 16.63 -5.79
CA ALA A 58 -13.46 17.17 -6.79
C ALA A 58 -14.25 16.02 -7.43
N PRO A 59 -15.60 16.06 -7.38
CA PRO A 59 -16.43 14.97 -7.87
C PRO A 59 -16.06 14.70 -9.32
N ASP A 60 -15.75 13.44 -9.62
CA ASP A 60 -15.61 13.02 -11.01
C ASP A 60 -16.99 13.09 -11.64
N ALA A 61 -17.20 14.06 -12.53
CA ALA A 61 -18.48 14.29 -13.18
C ALA A 61 -18.86 13.14 -14.12
N GLU A 62 -17.88 12.31 -14.52
CA GLU A 62 -18.08 11.14 -15.38
C GLU A 62 -18.23 9.83 -14.59
N ALA A 63 -18.12 9.89 -13.25
CA ALA A 63 -18.33 8.73 -12.41
C ALA A 63 -19.74 8.15 -12.60
N ALA A 64 -19.80 6.86 -12.88
CA ALA A 64 -21.02 6.10 -13.05
C ALA A 64 -20.98 4.82 -12.19
N PRO A 65 -22.13 4.27 -11.80
CA PRO A 65 -22.23 2.93 -11.23
C PRO A 65 -21.47 1.88 -12.05
N GLU A 66 -20.83 0.92 -11.38
CA GLU A 66 -20.07 -0.15 -12.05
C GLU A 66 -20.90 -1.44 -12.21
N SER A 67 -22.13 -1.49 -11.69
CA SER A 67 -23.02 -2.65 -11.79
C SER A 67 -24.52 -2.29 -11.87
N PRO A 68 -25.38 -3.16 -12.46
CA PRO A 68 -26.83 -2.95 -12.47
C PRO A 68 -27.46 -2.89 -11.08
N PHE A 69 -26.83 -3.52 -10.09
CA PHE A 69 -27.25 -3.42 -8.70
C PHE A 69 -27.02 -2.00 -8.16
N GLU A 70 -25.84 -1.43 -8.40
CA GLU A 70 -25.54 -0.05 -8.04
C GLU A 70 -26.44 0.94 -8.81
N GLU A 71 -26.66 0.74 -10.11
CA GLU A 71 -27.56 1.60 -10.89
C GLU A 71 -28.96 1.69 -10.27
N ASP A 72 -29.47 0.56 -9.82
CA ASP A 72 -30.79 0.45 -9.22
C ASP A 72 -30.86 1.04 -7.80
N VAL A 73 -29.83 0.87 -6.97
CA VAL A 73 -29.72 1.58 -5.67
C VAL A 73 -29.63 3.09 -5.87
N LEU A 74 -28.81 3.54 -6.83
CA LEU A 74 -28.64 4.96 -7.14
C LEU A 74 -29.96 5.58 -7.62
N ALA A 75 -30.71 4.88 -8.48
CA ALA A 75 -32.01 5.33 -8.95
C ALA A 75 -32.99 5.50 -7.78
N VAL A 76 -33.03 4.53 -6.85
CA VAL A 76 -33.90 4.61 -5.66
C VAL A 76 -33.57 5.81 -4.78
N LEU A 77 -32.27 6.08 -4.52
CA LEU A 77 -31.86 7.24 -3.72
C LEU A 77 -32.23 8.57 -4.39
N ARG A 78 -32.05 8.65 -5.72
CA ARG A 78 -32.43 9.83 -6.50
C ARG A 78 -33.94 10.06 -6.54
N ASP A 79 -34.73 8.99 -6.66
CA ASP A 79 -36.20 9.04 -6.58
C ASP A 79 -36.69 9.56 -5.22
N TRP A 80 -35.91 9.35 -4.16
CA TRP A 80 -36.19 9.91 -2.83
C TRP A 80 -35.76 11.37 -2.69
N GLY A 81 -35.11 11.95 -3.70
CA GLY A 81 -34.69 13.35 -3.73
C GLY A 81 -33.29 13.62 -3.18
N TYR A 82 -32.48 12.59 -2.94
CA TYR A 82 -31.11 12.78 -2.45
C TYR A 82 -30.12 13.05 -3.59
N ASP A 83 -29.20 13.99 -3.36
CA ASP A 83 -28.03 14.20 -4.23
C ASP A 83 -26.95 13.18 -3.87
N VAL A 84 -26.62 12.33 -4.85
CA VAL A 84 -25.73 11.18 -4.66
C VAL A 84 -24.63 11.19 -5.71
N GLN A 85 -23.39 11.14 -5.23
CA GLN A 85 -22.19 11.00 -6.04
C GLN A 85 -21.78 9.52 -6.11
N PRO A 86 -21.80 8.88 -7.27
CA PRO A 86 -21.23 7.55 -7.44
C PRO A 86 -19.69 7.60 -7.42
N GLN A 87 -19.07 6.47 -7.06
CA GLN A 87 -17.65 6.15 -7.22
C GLN A 87 -16.70 7.19 -6.60
N LEU A 88 -16.98 7.60 -5.36
CA LEU A 88 -16.22 8.62 -4.65
C LEU A 88 -14.97 8.04 -3.96
N GLY A 89 -13.79 8.58 -4.27
CA GLY A 89 -12.52 8.22 -3.63
C GLY A 89 -11.38 8.00 -4.63
N VAL A 90 -10.28 7.40 -4.17
CA VAL A 90 -9.10 7.15 -5.01
C VAL A 90 -8.57 5.72 -4.85
N ALA A 91 -8.14 5.13 -5.98
CA ALA A 91 -7.37 3.89 -6.13
C ALA A 91 -7.35 2.93 -4.91
N GLY A 92 -8.32 2.01 -4.84
CA GLY A 92 -8.42 0.96 -3.82
C GLY A 92 -9.29 1.32 -2.61
N PHE A 93 -9.53 2.61 -2.36
CA PHE A 93 -10.38 3.14 -1.27
C PHE A 93 -11.49 4.03 -1.85
N ARG A 94 -12.34 3.42 -2.67
CA ARG A 94 -13.44 4.10 -3.37
C ARG A 94 -14.76 3.58 -2.86
N ILE A 95 -15.62 4.49 -2.40
CA ILE A 95 -16.98 4.20 -1.94
C ILE A 95 -17.87 4.18 -3.18
N ASP A 96 -18.76 3.19 -3.26
CA ASP A 96 -19.60 2.99 -4.45
C ASP A 96 -20.53 4.18 -4.67
N MET A 97 -21.09 4.75 -3.59
CA MET A 97 -21.89 5.98 -3.64
C MET A 97 -21.74 6.80 -2.36
N ALA A 98 -21.86 8.12 -2.46
CA ALA A 98 -21.87 9.01 -1.32
C ALA A 98 -23.02 10.01 -1.41
N VAL A 99 -23.85 10.06 -0.36
CA VAL A 99 -24.97 10.99 -0.24
C VAL A 99 -24.46 12.32 0.26
N ARG A 100 -24.74 13.41 -0.46
CA ARG A 100 -24.37 14.76 -0.04
C ARG A 100 -25.21 15.22 1.13
N HIS A 101 -24.60 15.96 2.05
CA HIS A 101 -25.32 16.49 3.19
C HIS A 101 -26.18 17.71 2.79
N PRO A 102 -27.51 17.70 2.99
CA PRO A 102 -28.40 18.77 2.54
C PRO A 102 -28.14 20.10 3.25
N GLY A 103 -27.71 20.05 4.52
CA GLY A 103 -27.39 21.23 5.34
C GLY A 103 -25.92 21.68 5.31
N ALA A 104 -25.04 20.99 4.59
CA ALA A 104 -23.59 21.30 4.56
C ALA A 104 -23.03 21.16 3.14
N PRO A 105 -23.03 22.24 2.35
CA PRO A 105 -22.50 22.23 0.99
C PRO A 105 -21.04 21.76 0.96
N GLY A 106 -20.75 20.78 0.11
CA GLY A 106 -19.41 20.19 -0.03
C GLY A 106 -19.09 19.06 0.95
N ALA A 107 -19.99 18.76 1.90
CA ALA A 107 -19.87 17.60 2.79
C ALA A 107 -20.74 16.43 2.32
N TYR A 108 -20.37 15.23 2.76
CA TYR A 108 -21.12 14.00 2.53
C TYR A 108 -21.68 13.50 3.86
N ALA A 109 -22.96 13.10 3.87
CA ALA A 109 -23.65 12.58 5.03
C ALA A 109 -23.36 11.09 5.24
N LEU A 110 -23.36 10.31 4.15
CA LEU A 110 -23.27 8.86 4.21
C LEU A 110 -22.52 8.30 2.99
N GLY A 111 -21.60 7.38 3.23
CA GLY A 111 -21.03 6.50 2.21
C GLY A 111 -21.82 5.18 2.13
N ILE A 112 -22.04 4.69 0.93
CA ILE A 112 -22.80 3.47 0.66
C ILE A 112 -21.90 2.48 -0.09
N GLU A 113 -21.84 1.24 0.41
CA GLU A 113 -21.15 0.11 -0.24
C GLU A 113 -22.18 -0.92 -0.72
N CYS A 114 -22.06 -1.35 -1.98
CA CYS A 114 -22.93 -2.30 -2.66
C CYS A 114 -22.19 -3.62 -2.86
N ASP A 115 -22.43 -4.60 -1.98
CA ASP A 115 -21.84 -5.93 -2.13
C ASP A 115 -22.54 -6.72 -3.25
N GLY A 116 -21.89 -6.82 -4.40
CA GLY A 116 -22.33 -7.64 -5.53
C GLY A 116 -22.35 -9.14 -5.18
N ALA A 117 -23.31 -9.88 -5.74
CA ALA A 117 -23.62 -11.27 -5.40
C ALA A 117 -22.52 -12.32 -5.67
N MET A 118 -21.30 -11.93 -6.07
CA MET A 118 -20.26 -12.86 -6.55
C MET A 118 -18.88 -12.77 -5.86
N TYR A 119 -18.74 -12.17 -4.67
CA TYR A 119 -17.42 -12.13 -4.02
C TYR A 119 -17.41 -12.50 -2.53
N HIS A 120 -16.23 -12.94 -2.08
CA HIS A 120 -15.80 -13.37 -0.73
C HIS A 120 -15.83 -14.87 -0.39
N SER A 121 -14.92 -15.65 -1.00
CA SER A 121 -14.55 -16.97 -0.44
C SER A 121 -13.08 -17.16 -0.04
N SER A 122 -12.19 -16.17 -0.19
CA SER A 122 -10.79 -16.30 0.28
C SER A 122 -10.51 -15.52 1.58
N ARG A 123 -9.70 -16.10 2.47
CA ARG A 123 -9.29 -15.50 3.76
C ARG A 123 -8.58 -14.14 3.56
N ALA A 124 -7.74 -14.04 2.52
CA ALA A 124 -7.05 -12.80 2.15
C ALA A 124 -7.96 -11.70 1.56
N ALA A 125 -9.17 -12.02 1.10
CA ALA A 125 -10.15 -11.01 0.69
C ALA A 125 -10.83 -10.39 1.92
N ARG A 126 -11.14 -11.19 2.95
CA ARG A 126 -11.81 -10.70 4.17
C ARG A 126 -10.94 -9.75 4.98
N ASP A 127 -9.65 -10.05 5.12
CA ASP A 127 -8.73 -9.18 5.88
C ASP A 127 -8.54 -7.83 5.18
N ARG A 128 -8.56 -7.81 3.84
CA ARG A 128 -8.50 -6.56 3.06
C ARG A 128 -9.79 -5.75 3.18
N ASP A 129 -10.95 -6.39 3.13
CA ASP A 129 -12.24 -5.72 3.30
C ASP A 129 -12.37 -5.07 4.67
N ARG A 130 -11.99 -5.81 5.72
CA ARG A 130 -11.99 -5.29 7.10
C ARG A 130 -11.05 -4.10 7.25
N LEU A 131 -9.81 -4.22 6.80
CA LEU A 131 -8.83 -3.14 6.86
C LEU A 131 -9.30 -1.91 6.07
N ARG A 132 -9.94 -2.13 4.92
CA ARG A 132 -10.50 -1.05 4.11
C ARG A 132 -11.63 -0.34 4.85
N GLU A 133 -12.56 -1.08 5.43
CA GLU A 133 -13.65 -0.49 6.20
C GLU A 133 -13.11 0.29 7.41
N GLU A 134 -12.16 -0.28 8.16
CA GLU A 134 -11.48 0.39 9.28
C GLU A 134 -10.81 1.69 8.85
N ILE A 135 -10.13 1.69 7.70
CA ILE A 135 -9.50 2.89 7.15
C ILE A 135 -10.56 3.93 6.79
N LEU A 136 -11.61 3.57 6.04
CA LEU A 136 -12.64 4.52 5.64
C LEU A 136 -13.37 5.11 6.86
N ARG A 137 -13.69 4.31 7.86
CA ARG A 137 -14.27 4.80 9.12
C ARG A 137 -13.30 5.68 9.90
N GLY A 138 -12.02 5.31 9.96
CA GLY A 138 -10.97 6.16 10.54
C GLY A 138 -10.76 7.48 9.78
N LEU A 139 -11.19 7.54 8.52
CA LEU A 139 -11.26 8.76 7.72
C LEU A 139 -12.56 9.57 7.94
N GLY A 140 -13.36 9.23 8.96
CA GLY A 140 -14.60 9.94 9.30
C GLY A 140 -15.79 9.56 8.43
N TRP A 141 -15.70 8.49 7.63
CA TRP A 141 -16.87 8.03 6.85
C TRP A 141 -17.85 7.26 7.73
N ASN A 142 -19.10 7.71 7.73
CA ASN A 142 -20.22 6.85 8.08
C ASN A 142 -20.57 5.97 6.87
N LEU A 143 -20.44 4.65 7.03
CA LEU A 143 -20.66 3.67 5.95
C LEU A 143 -21.90 2.81 6.21
N HIS A 144 -22.77 2.71 5.20
CA HIS A 144 -23.89 1.79 5.12
C HIS A 144 -23.68 0.76 4.02
N ARG A 145 -23.72 -0.53 4.37
CA ARG A 145 -23.51 -1.63 3.41
C ARG A 145 -24.84 -2.27 3.00
N ILE A 146 -25.04 -2.45 1.70
CA ILE A 146 -26.19 -3.11 1.10
C ILE A 146 -25.73 -4.40 0.43
N TRP A 147 -26.30 -5.52 0.86
CA TRP A 147 -26.03 -6.82 0.26
C TRP A 147 -26.92 -7.02 -0.96
N GLY A 148 -26.34 -7.28 -2.13
CA GLY A 148 -27.12 -7.49 -3.36
C GLY A 148 -28.16 -8.60 -3.22
N THR A 149 -27.83 -9.69 -2.50
CA THR A 149 -28.77 -10.79 -2.24
C THR A 149 -30.01 -10.35 -1.46
N ASP A 150 -29.84 -9.47 -0.48
CA ASP A 150 -30.90 -8.90 0.34
C ASP A 150 -31.71 -7.86 -0.46
N TRP A 151 -31.02 -7.04 -1.26
CA TRP A 151 -31.65 -6.08 -2.16
C TRP A 151 -32.61 -6.74 -3.17
N TYR A 152 -32.23 -7.90 -3.71
CA TYR A 152 -33.09 -8.64 -4.64
C TYR A 152 -34.17 -9.47 -3.95
N ARG A 153 -33.88 -10.12 -2.82
CA ARG A 153 -34.83 -11.03 -2.15
C ARG A 153 -35.80 -10.32 -1.21
N ASN A 154 -35.35 -9.28 -0.52
CA ASN A 154 -36.12 -8.56 0.49
C ASN A 154 -36.02 -7.04 0.30
N ARG A 155 -36.28 -6.61 -0.94
CA ARG A 155 -36.10 -5.22 -1.38
C ARG A 155 -36.75 -4.19 -0.46
N LYS A 156 -37.98 -4.44 0.01
CA LYS A 156 -38.72 -3.48 0.85
C LYS A 156 -38.00 -3.21 2.18
N ASP A 157 -37.47 -4.25 2.80
CA ASP A 157 -36.72 -4.12 4.06
C ASP A 157 -35.36 -3.47 3.82
N ALA A 158 -34.65 -3.87 2.77
CA ALA A 158 -33.38 -3.24 2.40
C ALA A 158 -33.55 -1.74 2.11
N GLN A 159 -34.61 -1.36 1.38
CA GLN A 159 -34.96 0.05 1.13
C GLN A 159 -35.32 0.79 2.42
N ARG A 160 -36.07 0.17 3.33
CA ARG A 160 -36.39 0.78 4.63
C ARG A 160 -35.12 1.08 5.42
N ARG A 161 -34.22 0.10 5.59
CA ARG A 161 -32.95 0.26 6.31
C ARG A 161 -32.04 1.31 5.66
N LEU A 162 -31.98 1.32 4.33
CA LEU A 162 -31.23 2.34 3.59
C LEU A 162 -31.79 3.74 3.85
N ARG A 163 -33.11 3.90 3.76
CA ARG A 163 -33.78 5.17 4.01
C ARG A 163 -33.54 5.67 5.44
N GLU A 164 -33.72 4.80 6.44
CA GLU A 164 -33.47 5.13 7.84
C GLU A 164 -32.03 5.62 8.04
N ALA A 165 -31.03 4.93 7.46
CA ALA A 165 -29.62 5.32 7.56
C ALA A 165 -29.33 6.67 6.88
N VAL A 166 -29.94 6.94 5.72
CA VAL A 166 -29.77 8.22 5.02
C VAL A 166 -30.42 9.36 5.79
N GLU A 167 -31.64 9.16 6.29
CA GLU A 167 -32.38 10.15 7.07
C GLU A 167 -31.65 10.48 8.38
N GLU A 168 -31.16 9.46 9.10
CA GLU A 168 -30.33 9.64 10.30
C GLU A 168 -29.04 10.40 10.00
N ALA A 169 -28.33 10.03 8.93
CA ALA A 169 -27.08 10.68 8.54
C ALA A 169 -27.28 12.14 8.07
N CYS A 170 -28.40 12.46 7.42
CA CYS A 170 -28.72 13.82 7.01
C CYS A 170 -29.26 14.69 8.14
N ALA A 171 -29.79 14.08 9.20
CA ALA A 171 -30.29 14.78 10.39
C ALA A 171 -29.19 15.06 11.42
N ALA A 172 -28.09 14.30 11.38
CA ALA A 172 -26.92 14.55 12.21
C ALA A 172 -26.31 15.93 11.90
N ASP A 173 -25.83 16.63 12.92
CA ASP A 173 -25.14 17.92 12.73
C ASP A 173 -23.77 17.66 12.07
N PRO A 174 -23.54 18.14 10.82
CA PRO A 174 -22.30 17.91 10.08
C PRO A 174 -21.09 18.64 10.69
N TYR A 175 -21.34 19.60 11.60
CA TYR A 175 -20.32 20.34 12.34
C TYR A 175 -20.35 20.03 13.83
N ALA A 176 -21.15 19.06 14.27
CA ALA A 176 -21.02 18.57 15.63
C ALA A 176 -19.57 18.13 15.80
N PRO A 177 -18.85 18.64 16.82
CA PRO A 177 -17.59 18.01 17.18
C PRO A 177 -17.93 16.54 17.34
N GLU A 178 -17.21 15.66 16.64
CA GLU A 178 -17.41 14.22 16.85
C GLU A 178 -17.48 14.02 18.35
N PRO A 179 -18.52 13.32 18.87
CA PRO A 179 -18.49 12.97 20.28
C PRO A 179 -17.13 12.34 20.43
N VAL A 180 -16.25 12.99 21.21
CA VAL A 180 -14.87 12.56 21.39
C VAL A 180 -15.04 11.10 21.65
N SER A 181 -14.72 10.27 20.64
CA SER A 181 -14.88 8.85 20.77
C SER A 181 -14.00 8.64 21.98
N THR A 182 -14.60 8.28 23.12
CA THR A 182 -13.83 7.74 24.24
C THR A 182 -12.91 6.81 23.51
N PRO A 183 -11.60 7.12 23.47
CA PRO A 183 -10.71 6.49 22.52
C PRO A 183 -11.07 5.03 22.70
N VAL A 184 -11.50 4.36 21.62
CA VAL A 184 -11.47 2.90 21.61
C VAL A 184 -10.18 2.63 22.32
N PRO A 185 -10.14 1.88 23.43
CA PRO A 185 -8.87 1.64 24.04
C PRO A 185 -8.07 0.86 22.97
N SER A 186 -7.33 1.52 22.05
CA SER A 186 -6.07 2.16 22.38
C SER A 186 -5.89 2.00 23.86
N THR A 187 -5.62 0.75 24.24
CA THR A 187 -4.48 0.49 25.07
C THR A 187 -3.51 1.60 24.68
N GLU A 188 -3.45 2.64 25.50
CA GLU A 188 -2.19 3.26 25.81
C GLU A 188 -1.33 2.06 26.20
N GLN A 189 -0.80 1.39 25.18
CA GLN A 189 0.58 1.03 25.16
C GLN A 189 1.21 2.40 25.33
N THR A 190 1.34 2.84 26.60
CA THR A 190 2.49 3.59 27.07
C THR A 190 3.60 3.10 26.18
N PRO A 191 4.09 3.91 25.22
CA PRO A 191 4.86 3.40 24.09
C PRO A 191 5.84 2.45 24.71
N ALA A 192 5.59 1.14 24.52
CA ALA A 192 6.20 0.15 25.39
C ALA A 192 7.65 0.46 25.24
N GLU A 193 8.28 0.99 26.30
CA GLU A 193 9.61 1.55 26.18
C GLU A 193 10.36 0.39 25.58
N ILE A 194 10.74 0.52 24.31
CA ILE A 194 11.36 -0.58 23.61
C ILE A 194 12.72 -0.58 24.24
N ALA A 195 12.80 -1.25 25.38
CA ALA A 195 14.03 -1.61 26.02
C ALA A 195 14.66 -2.50 24.97
N ILE A 196 15.52 -1.88 24.17
CA ILE A 196 16.52 -2.59 23.41
C ILE A 196 17.36 -3.22 24.50
N VAL A 197 16.91 -4.37 25.00
CA VAL A 197 17.70 -5.18 25.91
C VAL A 197 18.84 -5.65 25.02
N PRO A 198 20.07 -5.14 25.20
CA PRO A 198 21.18 -5.71 24.48
C PRO A 198 21.25 -7.16 24.92
N VAL A 199 20.93 -8.08 24.01
CA VAL A 199 21.13 -9.50 24.24
C VAL A 199 22.63 -9.65 24.49
N ALA A 200 22.99 -10.00 25.73
CA ALA A 200 24.38 -10.28 26.08
C ALA A 200 24.90 -11.34 25.11
N GLU A 201 26.15 -11.22 24.64
CA GLU A 201 26.72 -12.19 23.70
C GLU A 201 26.65 -13.65 24.20
N SER A 202 26.53 -13.84 25.51
CA SER A 202 26.34 -15.13 26.19
C SER A 202 24.97 -15.79 25.96
N ASP A 203 23.94 -15.03 25.59
CA ASP A 203 22.56 -15.54 25.40
C ASP A 203 22.26 -15.89 23.93
N ARG A 204 23.27 -15.81 23.06
CA ARG A 204 23.18 -16.26 21.67
C ARG A 204 23.17 -17.78 21.64
N SER A 205 22.12 -18.35 21.05
CA SER A 205 22.13 -19.78 20.76
C SER A 205 23.33 -20.14 19.89
N GLU A 206 23.91 -21.34 20.05
CA GLU A 206 25.10 -21.80 19.31
C GLU A 206 24.93 -21.72 17.78
N TRP A 207 23.69 -21.78 17.29
CA TRP A 207 23.34 -21.67 15.88
C TRP A 207 23.21 -20.24 15.37
N SER A 208 23.17 -19.24 16.25
CA SER A 208 23.04 -17.82 15.86
C SER A 208 24.42 -17.21 15.60
N ARG A 209 24.61 -16.66 14.40
CA ARG A 209 25.83 -15.94 14.00
C ARG A 209 25.49 -14.47 13.75
N PRO A 210 26.31 -13.51 14.20
CA PRO A 210 26.10 -12.11 13.85
C PRO A 210 26.13 -11.95 12.33
N TYR A 211 25.08 -11.34 11.78
CA TYR A 211 24.99 -11.08 10.35
C TYR A 211 26.11 -10.13 9.93
N ARG A 212 26.98 -10.60 9.02
CA ARG A 212 28.11 -9.83 8.51
C ARG A 212 27.80 -9.38 7.08
N ALA A 213 27.19 -8.21 6.96
CA ALA A 213 26.97 -7.58 5.67
C ALA A 213 28.31 -7.28 4.97
N LEU A 214 28.40 -7.48 3.66
CA LEU A 214 29.40 -6.82 2.84
C LEU A 214 29.05 -5.32 2.80
N GLY A 215 30.06 -4.48 3.06
CA GLY A 215 29.99 -3.03 2.86
C GLY A 215 29.52 -2.70 1.44
N TRP A 216 28.85 -1.56 1.26
CA TRP A 216 28.17 -1.19 0.02
C TRP A 216 29.14 -0.98 -1.15
N GLU A 217 30.40 -0.70 -0.86
CA GLU A 217 31.53 -0.55 -1.78
C GLU A 217 32.05 -1.89 -2.35
N LYS A 218 31.82 -3.01 -1.65
CA LYS A 218 32.44 -4.30 -1.96
C LYS A 218 31.84 -5.08 -3.14
N PRO A 219 30.53 -5.01 -3.44
CA PRO A 219 29.94 -5.81 -4.54
C PRO A 219 30.49 -5.43 -5.92
N TYR A 220 30.74 -4.14 -6.17
CA TYR A 220 31.30 -3.69 -7.44
C TYR A 220 32.75 -4.17 -7.60
N GLU A 221 33.59 -3.95 -6.58
CA GLU A 221 34.99 -4.40 -6.58
C GLU A 221 35.11 -5.93 -6.72
N LEU A 222 34.22 -6.66 -6.04
CA LEU A 222 34.12 -8.11 -6.15
C LEU A 222 33.79 -8.54 -7.59
N LYS A 223 32.76 -7.93 -8.20
CA LYS A 223 32.41 -8.21 -9.59
C LYS A 223 33.55 -7.86 -10.52
N ASP A 224 34.20 -6.72 -10.34
CA ASP A 224 35.28 -6.27 -11.20
C ASP A 224 36.46 -7.25 -11.17
N THR A 225 36.87 -7.66 -9.96
CA THR A 225 37.93 -8.66 -9.73
C THR A 225 37.59 -9.99 -10.39
N LEU A 226 36.37 -10.51 -10.17
CA LEU A 226 35.94 -11.80 -10.72
C LEU A 226 35.76 -11.76 -12.23
N SER A 227 35.27 -10.65 -12.77
CA SER A 227 35.10 -10.47 -14.21
C SER A 227 36.45 -10.35 -14.92
N THR A 228 37.41 -9.67 -14.33
CA THR A 228 38.78 -9.55 -14.85
C THR A 228 39.51 -10.89 -14.80
N ALA A 229 39.40 -11.63 -13.69
CA ALA A 229 39.97 -12.98 -13.58
C ALA A 229 39.37 -13.97 -14.60
N ALA A 230 38.11 -13.75 -15.01
CA ALA A 230 37.45 -14.52 -16.06
C ALA A 230 37.78 -14.03 -17.50
N GLY A 231 38.64 -13.02 -17.66
CA GLY A 231 38.96 -12.43 -18.96
C GLY A 231 37.84 -11.58 -19.57
N LEU A 232 36.89 -11.13 -18.75
CA LEU A 232 35.69 -10.38 -19.14
C LEU A 232 35.57 -9.04 -18.37
N PRO A 233 36.59 -8.17 -18.40
CA PRO A 233 36.52 -6.89 -17.68
C PRO A 233 35.35 -6.05 -18.19
N GLY A 234 34.63 -5.41 -17.26
CA GLY A 234 33.51 -4.54 -17.62
C GLY A 234 32.28 -5.25 -18.22
N VAL A 235 32.19 -6.59 -18.15
CA VAL A 235 31.08 -7.34 -18.76
C VAL A 235 29.70 -6.83 -18.33
N ASP A 236 28.83 -6.59 -19.33
CA ASP A 236 27.44 -6.19 -19.15
C ASP A 236 26.62 -7.39 -18.68
N LEU A 237 25.68 -7.18 -17.76
CA LEU A 237 24.84 -8.24 -17.20
C LEU A 237 23.98 -8.98 -18.24
N ARG A 238 23.65 -8.30 -19.34
CA ARG A 238 22.85 -8.83 -20.47
C ARG A 238 23.67 -9.77 -21.36
N ASP A 239 24.99 -9.69 -21.29
CA ASP A 239 25.86 -10.55 -22.07
C ASP A 239 25.72 -12.01 -21.58
N PRO A 240 25.47 -12.99 -22.48
CA PRO A 240 25.48 -14.40 -22.12
C PRO A 240 26.74 -14.85 -21.37
N ALA A 241 27.90 -14.24 -21.64
CA ALA A 241 29.16 -14.51 -20.97
C ALA A 241 29.15 -14.10 -19.48
N ALA A 242 28.33 -13.12 -19.09
CA ALA A 242 28.20 -12.67 -17.70
C ALA A 242 27.60 -13.73 -16.78
N LYS A 243 26.89 -14.73 -17.31
CA LYS A 243 26.20 -15.75 -16.50
C LYS A 243 27.13 -16.51 -15.56
N ALA A 244 28.39 -16.74 -15.96
CA ALA A 244 29.38 -17.39 -15.10
C ALA A 244 29.84 -16.45 -13.97
N VAL A 245 30.13 -15.19 -14.31
CA VAL A 245 30.55 -14.16 -13.35
C VAL A 245 29.46 -13.89 -12.32
N VAL A 246 28.19 -13.79 -12.74
CA VAL A 246 27.04 -13.61 -11.84
C VAL A 246 26.92 -14.77 -10.86
N ALA A 247 27.13 -16.01 -11.30
CA ALA A 247 27.08 -17.18 -10.42
C ALA A 247 28.19 -17.17 -9.37
N GLU A 248 29.41 -16.78 -9.75
CA GLU A 248 30.53 -16.68 -8.81
C GLU A 248 30.35 -15.51 -7.84
N VAL A 249 29.88 -14.35 -8.31
CA VAL A 249 29.54 -13.20 -7.45
C VAL A 249 28.44 -13.59 -6.45
N ALA A 250 27.35 -14.19 -6.92
CA ALA A 250 26.26 -14.64 -6.06
C ALA A 250 26.73 -15.70 -5.05
N HIS A 251 27.57 -16.64 -5.46
CA HIS A 251 28.14 -17.63 -4.57
C HIS A 251 28.97 -16.99 -3.46
N HIS A 252 29.87 -16.05 -3.82
CA HIS A 252 30.70 -15.37 -2.85
C HIS A 252 29.86 -14.57 -1.84
N ILE A 253 28.81 -13.89 -2.30
CA ILE A 253 27.87 -13.19 -1.41
C ILE A 253 27.16 -14.17 -0.47
N ILE A 254 26.66 -15.31 -0.97
CA ILE A 254 26.01 -16.34 -0.14
C ILE A 254 26.98 -16.93 0.89
N THR A 255 28.24 -17.16 0.52
CA THR A 255 29.27 -17.67 1.44
C THR A 255 29.57 -16.70 2.57
N MET A 256 29.50 -15.39 2.30
CA MET A 256 29.83 -14.34 3.26
C MET A 256 28.64 -13.88 4.11
N GLU A 257 27.48 -13.70 3.49
CA GLU A 257 26.27 -13.14 4.11
C GLU A 257 25.20 -14.19 4.42
N GLY A 258 25.40 -15.45 4.04
CA GLY A 258 24.44 -16.53 4.29
C GLY A 258 24.21 -16.77 5.79
N PRO A 259 22.96 -17.06 6.23
CA PRO A 259 21.74 -17.21 5.44
C PRO A 259 21.18 -15.87 4.90
N ILE A 260 20.85 -15.84 3.60
CA ILE A 260 20.41 -14.64 2.88
C ILE A 260 19.11 -14.93 2.11
N GLU A 261 18.22 -13.95 2.06
CA GLU A 261 16.96 -13.99 1.31
C GLU A 261 17.20 -13.66 -0.20
N GLU A 262 16.36 -14.18 -1.09
CA GLU A 262 16.55 -14.08 -2.55
C GLU A 262 16.51 -12.63 -3.05
N ASP A 263 15.55 -11.81 -2.60
CA ASP A 263 15.45 -10.40 -2.97
C ASP A 263 16.64 -9.58 -2.46
N VAL A 264 17.16 -9.91 -1.27
CA VAL A 264 18.40 -9.28 -0.76
C VAL A 264 19.58 -9.63 -1.66
N LEU A 265 19.74 -10.90 -2.05
CA LEU A 265 20.79 -11.32 -2.98
C LEU A 265 20.65 -10.64 -4.36
N ILE A 266 19.43 -10.52 -4.88
CA ILE A 266 19.14 -9.79 -6.13
C ILE A 266 19.60 -8.33 -5.99
N GLY A 267 19.31 -7.69 -4.85
CA GLY A 267 19.77 -6.35 -4.54
C GLY A 267 21.29 -6.22 -4.53
N ARG A 268 22.00 -7.19 -3.94
CA ARG A 268 23.47 -7.22 -3.90
C ARG A 268 24.09 -7.37 -5.28
N VAL A 269 23.59 -8.31 -6.09
CA VAL A 269 24.06 -8.51 -7.47
C VAL A 269 23.73 -7.29 -8.34
N ARG A 270 22.56 -6.67 -8.17
CA ARG A 270 22.24 -5.40 -8.86
C ARG A 270 23.29 -4.32 -8.57
N SER A 271 23.64 -4.14 -7.29
CA SER A 271 24.63 -3.14 -6.88
C SER A 271 26.03 -3.46 -7.44
N ALA A 272 26.38 -4.73 -7.61
CA ALA A 272 27.64 -5.14 -8.21
C ALA A 272 27.80 -4.71 -9.69
N TRP A 273 26.69 -4.53 -10.40
CA TRP A 273 26.65 -3.98 -11.76
C TRP A 273 26.26 -2.50 -11.83
N LEU A 274 26.22 -1.80 -10.68
CA LEU A 274 25.85 -0.38 -10.57
C LEU A 274 24.50 -0.05 -11.24
N LEU A 275 23.54 -0.97 -11.16
CA LEU A 275 22.22 -0.80 -11.76
C LEU A 275 21.25 -0.17 -10.77
N ASP A 276 20.41 0.75 -11.24
CA ASP A 276 19.41 1.42 -10.40
C ASP A 276 18.23 0.52 -10.02
N ARG A 277 17.88 -0.46 -10.88
CA ARG A 277 16.67 -1.28 -10.74
C ARG A 277 16.95 -2.76 -10.91
N SER A 278 16.25 -3.57 -10.12
CA SER A 278 16.23 -5.04 -10.24
C SER A 278 15.18 -5.48 -11.28
N GLY A 279 15.37 -5.08 -12.53
CA GLY A 279 14.47 -5.46 -13.64
C GLY A 279 14.52 -6.97 -13.93
N GLN A 280 13.66 -7.43 -14.85
CA GLN A 280 13.53 -8.87 -15.18
C GLN A 280 14.88 -9.54 -15.51
N ILE A 281 15.79 -8.84 -16.19
CA ILE A 281 17.12 -9.33 -16.54
C ILE A 281 17.96 -9.63 -15.29
N VAL A 282 17.97 -8.74 -14.30
CA VAL A 282 18.73 -8.94 -13.06
C VAL A 282 18.15 -10.12 -12.28
N GLN A 283 16.83 -10.15 -12.14
CA GLN A 283 16.14 -11.22 -11.42
C GLN A 283 16.36 -12.58 -12.08
N SER A 284 16.22 -12.68 -13.41
CA SER A 284 16.42 -13.94 -14.14
C SER A 284 17.88 -14.39 -14.09
N SER A 285 18.85 -13.50 -14.27
CA SER A 285 20.28 -13.84 -14.16
C SER A 285 20.65 -14.37 -12.76
N VAL A 286 20.08 -13.80 -11.69
CA VAL A 286 20.31 -14.28 -10.32
C VAL A 286 19.63 -15.63 -10.06
N ARG A 287 18.39 -15.82 -10.52
CA ARG A 287 17.70 -17.11 -10.39
C ARG A 287 18.40 -18.23 -11.18
N ASP A 288 18.88 -17.92 -12.37
CA ASP A 288 19.69 -18.83 -13.19
C ASP A 288 21.00 -19.20 -12.48
N ALA A 289 21.67 -18.22 -11.88
CA ALA A 289 22.86 -18.44 -11.07
C ALA A 289 22.56 -19.35 -9.86
N LEU A 290 21.50 -19.10 -9.11
CA LEU A 290 21.08 -19.93 -7.98
C LEU A 290 20.78 -21.37 -8.41
N SER A 291 20.09 -21.57 -9.55
CA SER A 291 19.83 -22.89 -10.13
C SER A 291 21.13 -23.65 -10.42
N ARG A 292 22.14 -22.97 -11.00
CA ARG A 292 23.47 -23.56 -11.26
C ARG A 292 24.23 -23.89 -9.99
N LEU A 293 24.19 -23.01 -8.98
CA LEU A 293 24.86 -23.24 -7.70
C LEU A 293 24.26 -24.41 -6.94
N ARG A 294 22.92 -24.55 -6.98
CA ARG A 294 22.22 -25.72 -6.40
C ARG A 294 22.62 -27.02 -7.09
N LYS A 295 22.68 -27.04 -8.43
CA LYS A 295 23.14 -28.22 -9.18
C LYS A 295 24.58 -28.63 -8.83
N LYS A 296 25.43 -27.67 -8.45
CA LYS A 296 26.81 -27.89 -8.01
C LYS A 296 26.95 -28.10 -6.49
N ASN A 297 25.86 -28.22 -5.74
CA ASN A 297 25.84 -28.29 -4.27
C ASN A 297 26.57 -27.13 -3.56
N LYS A 298 26.65 -25.96 -4.20
CA LYS A 298 27.28 -24.74 -3.69
C LYS A 298 26.31 -23.82 -2.93
N ALA A 299 25.01 -24.08 -3.01
CA ALA A 299 23.97 -23.34 -2.29
C ALA A 299 22.76 -24.25 -2.00
N VAL A 300 22.11 -24.03 -0.86
CA VAL A 300 20.92 -24.78 -0.42
C VAL A 300 19.78 -23.77 -0.16
N ARG A 301 18.57 -24.08 -0.61
CA ARG A 301 17.37 -23.29 -0.32
C ARG A 301 16.64 -23.95 0.86
N SER A 302 16.41 -23.21 1.93
CA SER A 302 15.66 -23.65 3.12
C SER A 302 14.50 -22.69 3.36
N GLY A 303 13.25 -23.18 3.41
CA GLY A 303 12.03 -22.39 3.56
C GLY A 303 10.87 -22.88 2.68
N THR A 304 9.62 -22.66 3.13
CA THR A 304 8.38 -23.10 2.45
C THR A 304 8.08 -22.22 1.24
N VAL A 305 7.65 -22.84 0.14
CA VAL A 305 7.22 -22.20 -1.13
C VAL A 305 6.00 -21.33 -0.91
#